data_AF-A0A174YTW6-F1
#
_entry.id   AF-A0A174YTW6-F1
#
_cell.length_a   1.000
_cell.length_b   1.000
_cell.length_c   1.000
_cell.angle_alpha   90.00
_cell.angle_beta   90.00
_cell.angle_gamma   90.00
#
_symmetry.space_group_name_H-M   'P 1'
#
loop_
_entity.id
_entity.type
_entity.pdbx_description
1 polymer ?
#
loop_
_entity_poly.entity_id
_entity_poly.type
_entity_poly.pdbx_seq_one_letter_code
_entity_poly.pdbx_strand_id
1 'polypeptide(L)'
;MSKEYDLYLEQHRANVAKGFYWIQENIPELLIDIPNVSYEHQICYSHDNSKDDSAEYKAYDAYFYGRNRSFQVVQDFQYAWLTHIHKNPHHWQHWILVHDDIKNGKLETILEMPYNYIIEMICDWWAFSWARGNLYEIFNWYDEHSKNMKLAPETRTTVESILDKIKNTLDNSGIIR
;
A
#
# COMPACT_ATOMS: atom_id res chain seq x y z
N MET A 1 23.50 3.94 -2.09
CA MET A 1 22.45 4.93 -2.33
C MET A 1 22.58 5.36 -3.76
N SER A 2 21.75 4.77 -4.61
CA SER A 2 21.67 5.09 -6.02
C SER A 2 20.67 6.21 -6.24
N LYS A 3 20.98 7.10 -7.19
CA LYS A 3 20.06 8.14 -7.63
C LYS A 3 18.76 7.57 -8.19
N GLU A 4 18.80 6.37 -8.77
CA GLU A 4 17.63 5.72 -9.35
C GLU A 4 16.61 5.33 -8.28
N TYR A 5 17.07 4.82 -7.13
CA TYR A 5 16.17 4.47 -6.04
C TYR A 5 15.60 5.70 -5.33
N ASP A 6 16.40 6.76 -5.14
CA ASP A 6 15.93 8.03 -4.56
C ASP A 6 14.78 8.63 -5.41
N LEU A 7 14.96 8.66 -6.74
CA LEU A 7 13.93 9.13 -7.67
C LEU A 7 12.67 8.26 -7.63
N TYR A 8 12.82 6.95 -7.47
CA TYR A 8 11.68 6.04 -7.31
C TYR A 8 10.90 6.35 -6.03
N LEU A 9 11.57 6.52 -4.89
CA LEU A 9 10.91 6.81 -3.62
C LEU A 9 10.16 8.15 -3.66
N GLU A 10 10.80 9.19 -4.21
CA GLU A 10 10.17 10.50 -4.40
C GLU A 10 8.93 10.39 -5.28
N GLN A 11 9.05 9.71 -6.44
CA GLN A 11 7.95 9.57 -7.38
C GLN A 11 6.80 8.73 -6.82
N HIS A 12 7.10 7.65 -6.08
CA HIS A 12 6.09 6.79 -5.44
C HIS A 12 5.30 7.58 -4.40
N ARG A 13 5.99 8.19 -3.42
CA ARG A 13 5.35 9.02 -2.37
C ARG A 13 4.50 10.15 -2.95
N ALA A 14 4.99 10.82 -4.00
CA ALA A 14 4.23 11.85 -4.69
C ALA A 14 2.95 11.30 -5.35
N ASN A 15 2.99 10.09 -5.92
CA ASN A 15 1.82 9.46 -6.52
C ASN A 15 0.82 8.91 -5.50
N VAL A 16 1.30 8.46 -4.33
CA VAL A 16 0.44 8.12 -3.19
C VAL A 16 -0.33 9.37 -2.73
N ALA A 17 0.35 10.51 -2.61
CA ALA A 17 -0.28 11.78 -2.27
C ALA A 17 -1.32 12.21 -3.32
N LYS A 18 -1.07 12.00 -4.62
CA LYS A 18 -2.09 12.26 -5.67
C LYS A 18 -3.36 11.43 -5.47
N GLY A 19 -3.22 10.16 -5.10
CA GLY A 19 -4.37 9.30 -4.78
C GLY A 19 -5.20 9.88 -3.64
N PHE A 20 -4.54 10.31 -2.56
CA PHE A 20 -5.21 10.96 -1.42
C PHE A 20 -5.92 12.26 -1.83
N TYR A 21 -5.22 13.18 -2.49
CA TYR A 21 -5.81 14.46 -2.87
C TYR A 21 -6.97 14.30 -3.85
N TRP A 22 -6.90 13.31 -4.75
CA TRP A 22 -8.03 12.99 -5.62
C TRP A 22 -9.24 12.52 -4.83
N ILE A 23 -9.06 11.63 -3.83
CA ILE A 23 -10.15 11.18 -2.94
C ILE A 23 -10.71 12.39 -2.17
N GLN A 24 -9.84 13.24 -1.63
CA GLN A 24 -10.24 14.44 -0.88
C GLN A 24 -11.10 15.39 -1.73
N GLU A 25 -10.75 15.58 -3.01
CA GLU A 25 -11.46 16.48 -3.91
C GLU A 25 -12.77 15.87 -4.45
N ASN A 26 -12.75 14.59 -4.80
CA ASN A 26 -13.82 13.96 -5.59
C ASN A 26 -14.78 13.08 -4.78
N ILE A 27 -14.32 12.53 -3.65
CA ILE A 27 -15.09 11.62 -2.78
C ILE A 27 -14.79 11.90 -1.30
N PRO A 28 -14.95 13.16 -0.83
CA PRO A 28 -14.55 13.56 0.52
C PRO A 28 -15.25 12.78 1.63
N GLU A 29 -16.43 12.19 1.36
CA GLU A 29 -17.14 11.36 2.33
C GLU A 29 -16.44 10.04 2.68
N LEU A 30 -15.41 9.64 1.92
CA LEU A 30 -14.51 8.54 2.29
C LEU A 30 -13.51 8.93 3.38
N LEU A 31 -13.28 10.22 3.63
CA LEU A 31 -12.38 10.69 4.68
C LEU A 31 -13.17 10.91 5.97
N ILE A 32 -13.64 9.82 6.55
CA ILE A 32 -14.43 9.84 7.79
C ILE A 32 -13.60 10.40 8.96
N ASP A 33 -14.24 11.12 9.87
CA ASP A 33 -13.56 11.65 11.05
C ASP A 33 -13.19 10.51 12.01
N ILE A 34 -11.88 10.33 12.26
CA ILE A 34 -11.34 9.35 13.19
C ILE A 34 -10.50 10.12 14.22
N PRO A 35 -10.78 9.98 15.53
CA PRO A 35 -10.04 10.68 16.56
C PRO A 35 -8.52 10.47 16.45
N ASN A 36 -7.77 11.57 16.45
CA ASN A 36 -6.31 11.61 16.36
C ASN A 36 -5.71 11.11 15.04
N VAL A 37 -6.50 11.00 13.97
CA VAL A 37 -6.00 10.67 12.63
C VAL A 37 -5.99 11.93 11.76
N SER A 38 -4.82 12.22 11.18
CA SER A 38 -4.70 13.16 10.06
C SER A 38 -4.32 12.34 8.82
N TYR A 39 -5.28 12.16 7.91
CA TYR A 39 -5.04 11.43 6.66
C TYR A 39 -3.92 12.05 5.83
N GLU A 40 -3.90 13.38 5.72
CA GLU A 40 -2.86 14.08 4.97
C GLU A 40 -1.48 13.84 5.60
N HIS A 41 -1.35 13.95 6.93
CA HIS A 41 -0.08 13.64 7.60
C HIS A 41 0.37 12.19 7.37
N GLN A 42 -0.57 11.24 7.54
CA GLN A 42 -0.29 9.82 7.40
C GLN A 42 0.12 9.47 5.97
N ILE A 43 -0.70 9.84 4.98
CA ILE A 43 -0.60 9.36 3.59
C ILE A 43 0.37 10.22 2.77
N CYS A 44 0.37 11.54 2.95
CA CYS A 44 1.19 12.43 2.11
C CYS A 44 2.60 12.64 2.67
N TYR A 45 2.76 12.57 4.00
CA TYR A 45 4.02 12.91 4.65
C TYR A 45 4.70 11.76 5.38
N SER A 46 3.94 10.75 5.83
CA SER A 46 4.48 9.65 6.63
C SER A 46 4.54 8.31 5.91
N HIS A 47 3.92 8.22 4.74
CA HIS A 47 3.87 7.00 3.95
C HIS A 47 5.28 6.49 3.64
N ASP A 48 5.52 5.23 3.99
CA ASP A 48 6.79 4.56 3.73
C ASP A 48 8.02 5.22 4.36
N ASN A 49 7.86 5.93 5.49
CA ASN A 49 9.00 6.55 6.20
C ASN A 49 10.05 5.52 6.66
N SER A 50 9.71 4.24 6.81
CA SER A 50 10.68 3.21 7.14
C SER A 50 11.77 3.03 6.06
N LYS A 51 11.47 3.38 4.80
CA LYS A 51 12.40 3.30 3.66
C LYS A 51 13.63 4.20 3.83
N ASP A 52 13.56 5.20 4.70
CA ASP A 52 14.68 6.10 5.00
C ASP A 52 15.66 5.47 6.01
N ASP A 53 15.32 4.33 6.63
CA ASP A 53 16.23 3.53 7.43
C ASP A 53 17.36 2.96 6.57
N SER A 54 18.61 3.11 7.03
CA SER A 54 19.76 2.70 6.21
C SER A 54 19.78 1.22 5.87
N ALA A 55 19.25 0.31 6.71
CA ALA A 55 19.28 -1.11 6.43
C ALA A 55 18.23 -1.49 5.39
N GLU A 56 17.00 -0.98 5.55
CA GLU A 56 15.93 -1.17 4.56
C GLU A 56 16.34 -0.56 3.22
N TYR A 57 16.79 0.69 3.21
CA TYR A 57 17.20 1.40 2.00
C TYR A 57 18.22 0.58 1.21
N LYS A 58 19.33 0.17 1.86
CA LYS A 58 20.46 -0.50 1.18
C LYS A 58 20.03 -1.83 0.56
N ALA A 59 19.17 -2.58 1.25
CA ALA A 59 18.68 -3.85 0.76
C ALA A 59 17.82 -3.68 -0.51
N TYR A 60 16.91 -2.71 -0.53
CA TYR A 60 16.10 -2.42 -1.72
C TYR A 60 16.94 -1.87 -2.88
N ASP A 61 17.84 -0.92 -2.61
CA ASP A 61 18.75 -0.35 -3.59
C ASP A 61 19.57 -1.45 -4.28
N ALA A 62 20.20 -2.33 -3.49
CA ALA A 62 20.98 -3.44 -4.00
C ALA A 62 20.13 -4.45 -4.80
N TYR A 63 18.92 -4.75 -4.33
CA TYR A 63 18.03 -5.73 -4.95
C TYR A 63 17.44 -5.21 -6.27
N PHE A 64 16.93 -3.98 -6.34
CA PHE A 64 16.25 -3.49 -7.54
C PHE A 64 17.17 -2.76 -8.51
N TYR A 65 18.18 -2.04 -8.00
CA TYR A 65 19.02 -1.12 -8.80
C TYR A 65 20.49 -1.53 -8.84
N GLY A 66 20.94 -2.36 -7.89
CA GLY A 66 22.32 -2.84 -7.81
C GLY A 66 22.73 -3.86 -8.88
N ARG A 67 21.79 -4.32 -9.74
CA ARG A 67 22.01 -5.35 -10.77
C ARG A 67 22.66 -6.63 -10.22
N ASN A 68 22.38 -6.96 -8.96
CA ASN A 68 22.94 -8.09 -8.24
C ASN A 68 21.81 -8.96 -7.64
N ARG A 69 21.84 -10.27 -7.92
CA ARG A 69 20.88 -11.27 -7.41
C ARG A 69 21.58 -12.38 -6.63
N SER A 70 22.74 -12.09 -6.04
CA SER A 70 23.44 -13.02 -5.15
C SER A 70 22.54 -13.45 -3.99
N PHE A 71 22.83 -14.63 -3.44
CA PHE A 71 22.11 -15.17 -2.29
C PHE A 71 21.96 -14.16 -1.15
N GLN A 72 23.03 -13.44 -0.81
CA GLN A 72 23.01 -12.44 0.25
C GLN A 72 22.07 -11.28 -0.06
N VAL A 73 22.10 -10.73 -1.28
CA VAL A 73 21.20 -9.63 -1.68
C VAL A 73 19.73 -10.05 -1.63
N VAL A 74 19.43 -11.30 -2.02
CA VAL A 74 18.06 -11.83 -1.92
C VAL A 74 17.63 -11.98 -0.46
N GLN A 75 18.49 -12.51 0.43
CA GLN A 75 18.18 -12.61 1.85
C GLN A 75 18.00 -11.24 2.52
N ASP A 76 18.91 -10.31 2.28
CA ASP A 76 18.84 -8.95 2.83
C ASP A 76 17.53 -8.27 2.43
N PHE A 77 17.11 -8.44 1.16
CA PHE A 77 15.82 -7.96 0.69
C PHE A 77 14.64 -8.63 1.40
N GLN A 78 14.67 -9.94 1.63
CA GLN A 78 13.59 -10.63 2.35
C GLN A 78 13.42 -10.09 3.77
N TYR A 79 14.51 -9.86 4.50
CA TYR A 79 14.46 -9.26 5.84
C TYR A 79 13.98 -7.80 5.80
N ALA A 80 14.42 -7.03 4.80
CA ALA A 80 13.98 -5.66 4.60
C ALA A 80 12.49 -5.57 4.24
N TRP A 81 12.00 -6.45 3.35
CA TRP A 81 10.58 -6.57 3.00
C TRP A 81 9.74 -6.94 4.22
N LEU A 82 10.15 -7.94 5.01
CA LEU A 82 9.47 -8.33 6.25
C LEU A 82 9.39 -7.14 7.24
N THR A 83 10.51 -6.44 7.43
CA THR A 83 10.56 -5.28 8.33
C THR A 83 9.64 -4.16 7.85
N HIS A 84 9.66 -3.88 6.54
CA HIS A 84 8.86 -2.85 5.90
C HIS A 84 7.35 -3.08 6.10
N ILE A 85 6.84 -4.27 5.79
CA ILE A 85 5.42 -4.57 5.97
C ILE A 85 4.97 -4.49 7.43
N HIS A 86 5.87 -4.77 8.38
CA HIS A 86 5.55 -4.67 9.81
C HIS A 86 5.80 -3.28 10.42
N LYS A 87 6.49 -2.37 9.71
CA LYS A 87 6.63 -0.96 10.10
C LYS A 87 5.58 -0.05 9.46
N ASN A 88 4.98 -0.45 8.33
CA ASN A 88 4.00 0.35 7.61
C ASN A 88 2.63 -0.38 7.59
N PRO A 89 1.69 0.02 8.47
CA PRO A 89 0.44 -0.74 8.68
C PRO A 89 -0.56 -0.72 7.52
N HIS A 90 -0.29 0.06 6.46
CA HIS A 90 -1.11 0.00 5.24
C HIS A 90 -0.88 -1.27 4.42
N HIS A 91 0.17 -2.07 4.67
CA HIS A 91 0.30 -3.39 4.06
C HIS A 91 -0.58 -4.41 4.78
N TRP A 92 -1.43 -5.13 4.03
CA TRP A 92 -2.32 -6.15 4.61
C TRP A 92 -1.59 -7.24 5.41
N GLN A 93 -0.35 -7.57 5.03
CA GLN A 93 0.46 -8.55 5.74
C GLN A 93 0.79 -8.14 7.19
N HIS A 94 0.76 -6.83 7.50
CA HIS A 94 0.90 -6.31 8.86
C HIS A 94 -0.13 -6.92 9.82
N TRP A 95 -1.34 -7.19 9.31
CA TRP A 95 -2.51 -7.60 10.08
C TRP A 95 -2.70 -9.12 10.13
N ILE A 96 -1.64 -9.89 9.83
CA ILE A 96 -1.62 -11.34 9.97
C ILE A 96 -0.88 -11.70 11.25
N LEU A 97 -1.63 -12.20 12.23
CA LEU A 97 -1.05 -12.78 13.44
C LEU A 97 -0.75 -14.25 13.20
N VAL A 98 0.53 -14.63 13.20
CA VAL A 98 0.97 -16.03 13.22
C VAL A 98 1.06 -16.48 14.68
N HIS A 99 0.37 -17.57 15.03
CA HIS A 99 0.36 -18.13 16.38
C HIS A 99 1.51 -19.12 16.60
N ASP A 100 1.92 -19.28 17.85
CA ASP A 100 2.89 -20.32 18.25
C ASP A 100 2.32 -21.74 18.04
N ASP A 101 1.02 -21.91 18.26
CA ASP A 101 0.28 -23.17 18.12
C ASP A 101 -0.95 -22.99 17.22
N ILE A 102 -1.40 -24.09 16.62
CA ILE A 102 -2.65 -24.12 15.86
C ILE A 102 -3.83 -23.79 16.78
N LYS A 103 -4.52 -22.68 16.51
CA LYS A 103 -5.75 -22.27 17.19
C LYS A 103 -6.94 -22.41 16.24
N ASN A 104 -7.99 -23.10 16.67
CA ASN A 104 -9.19 -23.35 15.85
C ASN A 104 -8.88 -23.91 14.45
N GLY A 105 -7.89 -24.80 14.36
CA GLY A 105 -7.48 -25.43 13.09
C GLY A 105 -6.67 -24.53 12.15
N LYS A 106 -6.25 -23.33 12.59
CA LYS A 106 -5.45 -22.39 11.80
C LYS A 106 -4.20 -21.97 12.56
N LEU A 107 -3.09 -21.77 11.84
CA LEU A 107 -1.85 -21.22 12.39
C LEU A 107 -1.86 -19.69 12.43
N GLU A 108 -2.80 -19.06 11.73
CA GLU A 108 -2.87 -17.61 11.60
C GLU A 108 -4.28 -17.07 11.90
N THR A 109 -4.33 -15.85 12.43
CA THR A 109 -5.53 -15.02 12.50
C THR A 109 -5.33 -13.79 11.63
N ILE A 110 -6.28 -13.54 10.74
CA ILE A 110 -6.32 -12.34 9.90
C ILE A 110 -7.14 -11.30 10.68
N LEU A 111 -6.51 -10.19 11.06
CA LEU A 111 -7.12 -9.12 11.84
C LEU A 111 -7.75 -8.07 10.92
N GLU A 112 -8.79 -7.40 11.43
CA GLU A 112 -9.38 -6.26 10.74
C GLU A 112 -8.41 -5.07 10.71
N MET A 113 -8.21 -4.51 9.52
CA MET A 113 -7.37 -3.34 9.30
C MET A 113 -8.16 -2.08 9.68
N PRO A 114 -7.59 -1.18 10.50
CA PRO A 114 -8.19 0.12 10.77
C PRO A 114 -8.44 0.92 9.48
N TYR A 115 -9.57 1.60 9.42
CA TYR A 115 -10.06 2.26 8.21
C TYR A 115 -9.07 3.26 7.58
N ASN A 116 -8.33 4.02 8.40
CA ASN A 116 -7.32 4.95 7.92
C ASN A 116 -6.17 4.27 7.14
N TYR A 117 -5.80 3.04 7.51
CA TYR A 117 -4.79 2.26 6.79
C TYR A 117 -5.36 1.62 5.53
N ILE A 118 -6.67 1.34 5.48
CA ILE A 118 -7.33 0.90 4.23
C ILE A 118 -7.26 2.00 3.17
N ILE A 119 -7.52 3.26 3.55
CA ILE A 119 -7.41 4.40 2.64
C ILE A 119 -5.96 4.58 2.15
N GLU A 120 -4.98 4.49 3.04
CA GLU A 120 -3.56 4.56 2.67
C GLU A 120 -3.16 3.40 1.73
N MET A 121 -3.60 2.17 2.02
CA MET A 121 -3.32 0.99 1.20
C MET A 121 -3.83 1.16 -0.23
N ILE A 122 -5.04 1.71 -0.39
CA ILE A 122 -5.61 2.00 -1.70
C ILE A 122 -4.80 3.09 -2.41
N CYS A 123 -4.37 4.14 -1.70
CA CYS A 123 -3.51 5.18 -2.28
C CYS A 123 -2.13 4.62 -2.72
N ASP A 124 -1.54 3.72 -1.93
CA ASP A 124 -0.30 2.99 -2.25
C ASP A 124 -0.45 2.20 -3.56
N TRP A 125 -1.50 1.38 -3.67
CA TRP A 125 -1.76 0.64 -4.90
C TRP A 125 -2.05 1.55 -6.09
N TRP A 126 -2.78 2.65 -5.86
CA TRP A 126 -3.15 3.57 -6.92
C TRP A 126 -1.97 4.39 -7.43
N ALA A 127 -0.91 4.54 -6.64
CA ALA A 127 0.30 5.25 -7.04
C ALA A 127 0.94 4.66 -8.31
N PHE A 128 0.82 3.35 -8.53
CA PHE A 128 1.30 2.69 -9.75
C PHE A 128 0.50 3.10 -10.99
N SER A 129 -0.83 3.26 -10.85
CA SER A 129 -1.70 3.78 -11.90
C SER A 129 -1.36 5.23 -12.25
N TRP A 130 -1.11 6.07 -11.24
CA TRP A 130 -0.63 7.44 -11.44
C TRP A 130 0.73 7.50 -12.14
N ALA A 131 1.66 6.62 -11.78
CA ALA A 131 2.98 6.54 -12.41
C ALA A 131 2.90 6.17 -13.90
N ARG A 132 1.94 5.30 -14.26
CA ARG A 132 1.74 4.81 -15.65
C ARG A 132 0.78 5.68 -16.47
N GLY A 133 0.10 6.65 -15.85
CA GLY A 133 -0.87 7.51 -16.50
C GLY A 133 -2.20 6.83 -16.85
N ASN A 134 -2.52 5.71 -16.20
CA ASN A 134 -3.78 4.98 -16.39
C ASN A 134 -4.45 4.73 -15.04
N LEU A 135 -5.39 5.62 -14.65
CA LEU A 135 -6.07 5.56 -13.36
C LEU A 135 -6.94 4.31 -13.15
N TYR A 136 -7.33 3.62 -14.24
CA TYR A 136 -8.17 2.42 -14.18
C TYR A 136 -7.38 1.13 -13.91
N GLU A 137 -6.05 1.18 -13.98
CA GLU A 137 -5.21 -0.01 -13.84
C GLU A 137 -5.33 -0.67 -12.46
N ILE A 138 -5.55 0.11 -11.41
CA ILE A 138 -5.74 -0.41 -10.04
C ILE A 138 -6.84 -1.47 -9.96
N PHE A 139 -7.93 -1.33 -10.72
CA PHE A 139 -9.05 -2.26 -10.67
C PHE A 139 -8.67 -3.61 -11.25
N ASN A 140 -8.02 -3.62 -12.42
CA ASN A 140 -7.54 -4.86 -13.04
C ASN A 140 -6.47 -5.51 -12.14
N TRP A 141 -5.57 -4.70 -11.58
CA TRP A 141 -4.56 -5.20 -10.65
C TRP A 141 -5.20 -5.84 -9.42
N TYR A 142 -6.19 -5.18 -8.79
CA TYR A 142 -6.90 -5.75 -7.64
C TYR A 142 -7.61 -7.06 -8.01
N ASP A 143 -8.31 -7.13 -9.14
CA ASP A 143 -9.00 -8.34 -9.58
C ASP A 143 -8.04 -9.54 -9.76
N GLU A 144 -6.84 -9.29 -10.27
CA GLU A 144 -5.79 -10.30 -10.45
C GLU A 144 -5.15 -10.74 -9.13
N HIS A 145 -4.97 -9.83 -8.17
CA HIS A 145 -4.14 -10.07 -6.98
C HIS A 145 -4.96 -10.37 -5.72
N SER A 146 -6.21 -9.92 -5.64
CA SER A 146 -7.07 -10.00 -4.45
C SER A 146 -7.27 -11.42 -3.91
N LYS A 147 -7.21 -12.43 -4.77
CA LYS A 147 -7.32 -13.86 -4.40
C LYS A 147 -6.14 -14.36 -3.56
N ASN A 148 -4.98 -13.70 -3.68
CA ASN A 148 -3.78 -14.03 -2.90
C ASN A 148 -3.68 -13.22 -1.60
N MET A 149 -4.54 -12.21 -1.42
CA MET A 149 -4.56 -11.35 -0.23
C MET A 149 -5.38 -11.98 0.89
N LYS A 150 -4.80 -12.04 2.09
CA LYS A 150 -5.50 -12.47 3.31
C LYS A 150 -6.03 -11.23 4.01
N LEU A 151 -7.20 -10.77 3.59
CA LEU A 151 -7.95 -9.67 4.22
C LEU A 151 -9.05 -10.25 5.10
N ALA A 152 -9.24 -9.67 6.28
CA ALA A 152 -10.38 -10.00 7.12
C ALA A 152 -11.69 -9.52 6.45
N PRO A 153 -12.85 -10.13 6.76
CA PRO A 153 -14.08 -9.92 6.01
C PRO A 153 -14.50 -8.44 5.89
N GLU A 154 -14.46 -7.67 6.98
CA GLU A 154 -14.91 -6.27 6.96
C GLU A 154 -13.91 -5.38 6.21
N THR A 155 -12.62 -5.65 6.36
CA THR A 155 -11.54 -5.02 5.59
C THR A 155 -11.75 -5.22 4.10
N ARG A 156 -12.00 -6.45 3.66
CA ARG A 156 -12.22 -6.77 2.24
C ARG A 156 -13.44 -6.04 1.68
N THR A 157 -14.57 -6.09 2.39
CA THR A 157 -15.79 -5.38 1.99
C THR A 157 -15.56 -3.87 1.90
N THR A 158 -14.78 -3.31 2.83
CA THR A 158 -14.44 -1.88 2.83
C THR A 158 -13.55 -1.51 1.65
N VAL A 159 -12.50 -2.29 1.37
CA VAL A 159 -11.62 -2.11 0.20
C VAL A 159 -12.44 -2.10 -1.08
N GLU A 160 -13.28 -3.12 -1.29
CA GLU A 160 -14.09 -3.27 -2.51
C GLU A 160 -15.10 -2.13 -2.65
N SER A 161 -15.75 -1.72 -1.55
CA SER A 161 -16.67 -0.58 -1.56
C SER A 161 -15.98 0.74 -1.93
N ILE A 162 -14.76 0.97 -1.46
CA ILE A 162 -13.97 2.17 -1.80
C ILE A 162 -13.56 2.13 -3.28
N LEU A 163 -13.04 0.99 -3.77
CA LEU A 163 -12.67 0.84 -5.17
C LEU A 163 -13.86 1.05 -6.12
N ASP A 164 -15.02 0.52 -5.77
CA ASP A 164 -16.26 0.73 -6.54
C ASP A 164 -16.65 2.22 -6.58
N LYS A 165 -16.54 2.94 -5.45
CA LYS A 165 -16.78 4.38 -5.42
C LYS A 165 -15.79 5.15 -6.29
N ILE A 166 -14.49 4.84 -6.21
CA ILE A 166 -13.47 5.46 -7.06
C ILE A 166 -13.80 5.22 -8.54
N LYS A 167 -14.12 3.98 -8.92
CA LYS A 167 -14.47 3.61 -10.30
C LYS A 167 -15.70 4.35 -10.81
N ASN A 168 -16.78 4.34 -10.02
CA ASN A 168 -18.02 5.04 -10.38
C ASN A 168 -17.80 6.54 -10.53
N THR A 169 -17.00 7.15 -9.67
CA THR A 169 -16.67 8.58 -9.77
C THR A 169 -15.84 8.86 -11.03
N LEU A 170 -14.80 8.07 -11.32
CA LEU A 170 -14.02 8.20 -12.57
C LEU A 170 -14.90 8.10 -13.83
N ASP A 171 -15.81 7.12 -13.87
CA ASP A 171 -16.73 6.91 -14.98
C ASP A 171 -17.69 8.11 -15.18
N ASN A 172 -18.11 8.76 -14.09
CA ASN A 172 -19.00 9.91 -14.13
C ASN A 172 -18.28 11.24 -14.39
N SER A 173 -16.98 11.35 -14.07
CA SER A 173 -16.16 12.54 -14.32
C SER A 173 -15.81 12.76 -15.80
N GLY A 174 -16.14 11.81 -16.68
CA GLY A 174 -15.81 11.90 -18.11
C GLY A 174 -14.31 11.79 -18.40
N ILE A 175 -13.51 11.32 -17.43
CA ILE A 175 -12.09 11.01 -17.62
C ILE A 175 -12.03 9.81 -18.56
N ILE A 176 -11.65 10.06 -19.82
CA ILE A 176 -11.60 9.04 -20.86
C ILE A 176 -10.53 8.00 -20.51
N ARG A 177 -10.87 6.73 -20.73
CA ARG A 177 -10.03 5.53 -20.56
C ARG A 177 -8.67 5.61 -21.24
#